data_AF-A0AAX3T1S1-F1
#
_entry.id   AF-A0AAX3T1S1-F1
#
_cell.length_a   1.000
_cell.length_b   1.000
_cell.length_c   1.000
_cell.angle_alpha   90.00
_cell.angle_beta   90.00
_cell.angle_gamma   90.00
#
_symmetry.space_group_name_H-M   'P 1'
#
loop_
_entity.id
_entity.type
_entity.pdbx_description
1 polymer ?
#
loop_
_entity_poly.entity_id
_entity_poly.type
_entity_poly.pdbx_seq_one_letter_code
_entity_poly.pdbx_strand_id
1 'polypeptide(L)'
;MKKLLAYLGTVAIVGSGIPSVVAVSSYHKNINVKSIKNNIQNFGIVTAGEARFRENRWFDHSELKPTGYFLRAGFSYKITVNTNNIPVAFVIGQWGTYADLGINDEYSQFTKYGITGEITLITPHKSGMLYIADNNQTSLKILNITSNNPWGIIKVPTFKINETNENEFIRLVQTTDSPFVEFCRNHTHFVFLVFTVLESKFF
;
A
#
# COMPACT_ATOMS: atom_id res chain seq x y z
N MET A 1 -19.14 14.05 -4.31
CA MET A 1 -18.96 13.13 -5.47
C MET A 1 -17.93 13.58 -6.51
N LYS A 2 -17.96 14.80 -7.08
CA LYS A 2 -16.94 15.22 -8.09
C LYS A 2 -15.65 15.84 -7.52
N LYS A 3 -15.66 16.38 -6.29
CA LYS A 3 -14.51 17.13 -5.74
C LYS A 3 -13.39 16.20 -5.23
N LEU A 4 -13.69 15.19 -4.41
CA LEU A 4 -12.68 14.28 -3.86
C LEU A 4 -11.93 13.49 -4.96
N LEU A 5 -12.66 13.02 -5.98
CA LEU A 5 -12.11 12.34 -7.17
C LEU A 5 -11.31 13.27 -8.08
N ALA A 6 -11.63 14.56 -8.14
CA ALA A 6 -10.87 15.54 -8.91
C ALA A 6 -9.53 15.87 -8.25
N TYR A 7 -9.45 15.89 -6.91
CA TYR A 7 -8.22 16.20 -6.19
C TYR A 7 -7.22 15.04 -6.11
N LEU A 8 -7.67 13.79 -6.11
CA LEU A 8 -6.78 12.62 -6.24
C LEU A 8 -6.12 12.52 -7.64
N GLY A 9 -6.66 13.20 -8.64
CA GLY A 9 -6.06 13.32 -9.99
C GLY A 9 -5.07 14.48 -10.15
N THR A 10 -4.98 15.38 -9.16
CA THR A 10 -4.12 16.58 -9.19
C THR A 10 -3.13 16.62 -8.02
N VAL A 11 -2.54 15.48 -7.68
CA VAL A 11 -1.26 15.49 -6.96
C VAL A 11 -0.18 15.87 -7.97
N ALA A 12 0.01 17.18 -8.13
CA ALA A 12 1.14 17.73 -8.83
C ALA A 12 2.42 17.28 -8.10
N ILE A 13 3.23 16.47 -8.77
CA ILE A 13 4.60 16.19 -8.37
C ILE A 13 5.34 17.54 -8.47
N VAL A 14 5.43 18.27 -7.36
CA VAL A 14 6.39 19.37 -7.22
C VAL A 14 7.71 18.76 -6.78
N GLY A 15 8.30 17.99 -7.68
CA GLY A 15 9.72 17.69 -7.68
C GLY A 15 10.36 18.68 -8.64
N SER A 16 11.27 19.52 -8.13
CA SER A 16 12.06 20.45 -8.93
C SER A 16 12.78 19.71 -10.05
N GLY A 17 12.27 19.82 -11.28
CA GLY A 17 12.84 19.20 -12.46
C GLY A 17 11.87 19.22 -13.64
N ILE A 18 11.86 20.34 -14.37
CA ILE A 18 11.28 20.55 -15.71
C ILE A 18 9.73 20.43 -15.81
N PRO A 19 8.99 21.49 -16.19
CA PRO A 19 7.53 21.42 -16.36
C PRO A 19 7.20 20.78 -17.72
N SER A 20 7.13 19.45 -17.78
CA SER A 20 6.47 18.80 -18.91
C SER A 20 4.97 18.69 -18.62
N VAL A 21 4.21 19.69 -19.08
CA VAL A 21 2.76 19.57 -19.27
C VAL A 21 2.54 18.55 -20.39
N VAL A 22 2.26 17.29 -20.04
CA VAL A 22 1.80 16.30 -21.02
C VAL A 22 0.32 16.56 -21.26
N ALA A 23 0.02 17.40 -22.25
CA ALA A 23 -1.31 17.46 -22.84
C ALA A 23 -1.52 16.17 -23.66
N VAL A 24 -2.30 15.23 -23.12
CA VAL A 24 -2.78 14.09 -23.91
C VAL A 24 -3.86 14.62 -24.85
N SER A 25 -3.45 15.00 -26.07
CA SER A 25 -4.38 15.17 -27.19
C SER A 25 -4.92 13.79 -27.55
N SER A 26 -6.18 13.52 -27.19
CA SER A 26 -6.86 12.29 -27.57
C SER A 26 -7.18 12.34 -29.07
N TYR A 27 -6.22 11.97 -29.91
CA TYR A 27 -6.48 11.63 -31.30
C TYR A 27 -7.29 10.33 -31.34
N HIS A 28 -8.61 10.44 -31.49
CA HIS A 28 -9.45 9.31 -31.87
C HIS A 28 -9.19 8.95 -33.34
N LYS A 29 -8.08 8.26 -33.58
CA LYS A 29 -7.92 7.48 -34.81
C LYS A 29 -8.63 6.17 -34.54
N ASN A 30 -9.70 5.87 -35.29
CA ASN A 30 -10.37 4.57 -35.25
C ASN A 30 -9.39 3.48 -35.70
N ILE A 31 -8.59 2.97 -34.78
CA ILE A 31 -7.78 1.78 -35.02
C ILE A 31 -8.72 0.60 -34.89
N ASN A 32 -9.19 0.10 -36.03
CA ASN A 32 -9.87 -1.19 -36.11
C ASN A 32 -8.83 -2.29 -35.88
N VAL A 33 -8.50 -2.55 -34.61
CA VAL A 33 -7.72 -3.72 -34.23
C VAL A 33 -8.65 -4.92 -34.35
N LYS A 34 -8.53 -5.69 -35.44
CA LYS A 34 -9.00 -7.07 -35.45
C LYS A 34 -8.16 -7.84 -34.44
N SER A 35 -8.61 -7.88 -33.19
CA SER A 35 -8.06 -8.76 -32.17
C SER A 35 -8.29 -10.20 -32.64
N ILE A 36 -7.26 -10.81 -33.19
CA ILE A 36 -7.23 -12.25 -33.39
C ILE A 36 -7.16 -12.84 -31.98
N LYS A 37 -8.29 -13.38 -31.51
CA LYS A 37 -8.48 -14.06 -30.22
C LYS A 37 -7.67 -15.37 -30.11
N ASN A 38 -6.52 -15.47 -30.77
CA ASN A 38 -5.69 -16.66 -30.73
C ASN A 38 -4.64 -16.47 -29.64
N ASN A 39 -4.77 -17.28 -28.59
CA ASN A 39 -3.83 -17.41 -27.46
C ASN A 39 -3.65 -16.17 -26.57
N ILE A 40 -4.72 -15.78 -25.86
CA ILE A 40 -4.49 -15.25 -24.51
C ILE A 40 -4.01 -16.45 -23.68
N GLN A 41 -2.70 -16.68 -23.67
CA GLN A 41 -2.11 -17.59 -22.71
C GLN A 41 -2.39 -16.99 -21.34
N ASN A 42 -3.18 -17.70 -20.52
CA ASN A 42 -3.25 -17.46 -19.09
C ASN A 42 -1.87 -17.77 -18.53
N PHE A 43 -0.96 -16.80 -18.62
CA PHE A 43 0.25 -16.86 -17.85
C PHE A 43 -0.19 -16.88 -16.39
N GLY A 44 0.23 -17.92 -15.68
CA GLY A 44 0.01 -18.02 -14.24
C GLY A 44 0.56 -16.79 -13.51
N ILE A 45 0.29 -16.73 -12.21
CA ILE A 45 0.69 -15.62 -11.36
C ILE A 45 2.18 -15.31 -11.56
N VAL A 46 2.48 -14.06 -11.94
CA VAL A 46 3.84 -13.57 -12.20
C VAL A 46 4.27 -12.59 -11.12
N THR A 47 5.51 -12.70 -10.68
CA THR A 47 6.11 -11.71 -9.76
C THR A 47 6.20 -10.33 -10.42
N ALA A 48 6.25 -9.25 -9.65
CA ALA A 48 6.36 -7.90 -10.17
C ALA A 48 7.63 -7.68 -10.99
N GLY A 49 8.74 -8.37 -10.65
CA GLY A 49 9.98 -8.34 -11.44
C GLY A 49 9.82 -9.03 -12.80
N GLU A 50 9.10 -10.15 -12.84
CA GLU A 50 8.78 -10.83 -14.09
C GLU A 50 7.80 -10.01 -14.94
N ALA A 51 6.78 -9.42 -14.32
CA ALA A 51 5.85 -8.51 -14.99
C ALA A 51 6.60 -7.30 -15.56
N ARG A 52 7.53 -6.70 -14.81
CA ARG A 52 8.38 -5.60 -15.29
C ARG A 52 9.12 -6.00 -16.56
N PHE A 53 9.74 -7.18 -16.57
CA PHE A 53 10.48 -7.67 -17.73
C PHE A 53 9.57 -7.88 -18.94
N ARG A 54 8.43 -8.55 -18.76
CA ARG A 54 7.46 -8.83 -19.84
C ARG A 54 6.85 -7.55 -20.42
N GLU A 55 6.60 -6.56 -19.57
CA GLU A 55 6.00 -5.28 -19.95
C GLU A 55 7.04 -4.22 -20.37
N ASN A 56 8.33 -4.58 -20.38
CA ASN A 56 9.45 -3.69 -20.69
C ASN A 56 9.43 -2.38 -19.89
N ARG A 57 9.17 -2.47 -18.58
CA ARG A 57 9.14 -1.31 -17.67
C ARG A 57 10.48 -1.11 -16.97
N TRP A 58 10.73 0.11 -16.51
CA TRP A 58 11.94 0.44 -15.74
C TRP A 58 11.84 0.10 -14.26
N PHE A 59 10.64 0.17 -13.69
CA PHE A 59 10.41 -0.05 -12.25
C PHE A 59 9.46 -1.21 -12.04
N ASP A 60 9.58 -1.91 -10.92
CA ASP A 60 8.63 -2.94 -10.51
C ASP A 60 7.32 -2.29 -10.01
N HIS A 61 6.21 -3.01 -10.13
CA HIS A 61 5.01 -2.65 -9.36
C HIS A 61 5.16 -3.10 -7.91
N SER A 62 4.38 -2.50 -7.00
CA SER A 62 4.34 -2.96 -5.61
C SER A 62 3.71 -4.35 -5.51
N GLU A 63 4.38 -5.27 -4.81
CA GLU A 63 3.84 -6.58 -4.40
C GLU A 63 3.28 -6.56 -2.96
N LEU A 64 3.29 -5.38 -2.32
CA LEU A 64 2.87 -5.21 -0.94
C LEU A 64 1.37 -5.04 -0.86
N LYS A 65 0.70 -5.93 -0.14
CA LYS A 65 -0.72 -5.84 0.19
C LYS A 65 -0.90 -5.06 1.50
N PRO A 66 -1.68 -3.95 1.50
CA PRO A 66 -1.94 -3.18 2.71
C PRO A 66 -2.74 -4.00 3.71
N THR A 67 -2.41 -3.84 5.00
CA THR A 67 -3.12 -4.51 6.09
C THR A 67 -3.94 -3.55 6.97
N GLY A 68 -3.71 -2.23 6.83
CA GLY A 68 -4.35 -1.22 7.68
C GLY A 68 -3.78 -1.12 9.09
N TYR A 69 -2.56 -1.62 9.33
CA TYR A 69 -1.90 -1.58 10.63
C TYR A 69 -0.55 -0.86 10.55
N PHE A 70 -0.26 -0.07 11.57
CA PHE A 70 1.06 0.47 11.85
C PHE A 70 1.59 -0.15 13.14
N LEU A 71 2.83 -0.64 13.10
CA LEU A 71 3.49 -1.28 14.24
C LEU A 71 4.64 -0.40 14.71
N ARG A 72 4.75 -0.23 16.03
CA ARG A 72 5.87 0.45 16.68
C ARG A 72 7.06 -0.50 16.86
N ALA A 73 8.26 0.04 16.77
CA ALA A 73 9.49 -0.70 17.07
C ALA A 73 9.52 -1.18 18.53
N GLY A 74 10.23 -2.28 18.78
CA GLY A 74 10.59 -2.76 20.13
C GLY A 74 9.51 -3.56 20.86
N PHE A 75 8.30 -3.68 20.32
CA PHE A 75 7.25 -4.53 20.87
C PHE A 75 7.18 -5.89 20.17
N SER A 76 6.70 -6.90 20.88
CA SER A 76 6.50 -8.23 20.32
C SER A 76 5.05 -8.41 19.92
N TYR A 77 4.85 -8.80 18.66
CA TYR A 77 3.55 -8.98 18.05
C TYR A 77 3.31 -10.45 17.74
N LYS A 78 2.12 -10.92 18.08
CA LYS A 78 1.58 -12.20 17.64
C LYS A 78 0.53 -11.93 16.58
N ILE A 79 0.84 -12.33 15.35
CA ILE A 79 -0.02 -12.13 14.17
C ILE A 79 -0.58 -13.49 13.75
N THR A 80 -1.89 -13.55 13.60
CA THR A 80 -2.61 -14.74 13.13
C THR A 80 -3.14 -14.50 11.71
N VAL A 81 -2.90 -15.43 10.79
CA VAL A 81 -3.30 -15.35 9.37
C VAL A 81 -3.98 -16.63 8.90
N ASN A 82 -4.80 -16.54 7.86
CA ASN A 82 -5.28 -17.72 7.12
C ASN A 82 -4.23 -18.11 6.06
N THR A 83 -3.26 -18.95 6.43
CA THR A 83 -2.22 -19.41 5.49
C THR A 83 -2.35 -20.89 5.16
N ASN A 84 -1.96 -21.26 3.94
CA ASN A 84 -1.81 -22.66 3.50
C ASN A 84 -0.32 -23.05 3.42
N ASN A 85 0.53 -22.48 4.29
CA ASN A 85 2.00 -22.67 4.30
C ASN A 85 2.71 -22.25 2.99
N ILE A 86 2.22 -21.19 2.35
CA ILE A 86 2.84 -20.60 1.15
C ILE A 86 4.00 -19.69 1.60
N PRO A 87 5.14 -19.66 0.90
CA PRO A 87 6.27 -18.79 1.23
C PRO A 87 5.92 -17.32 0.98
N VAL A 88 5.33 -16.69 2.00
CA VAL A 88 5.00 -15.26 2.05
C VAL A 88 5.66 -14.63 3.28
N ALA A 89 5.77 -13.31 3.30
CA ALA A 89 6.39 -12.60 4.41
C ALA A 89 5.52 -11.42 4.86
N PHE A 90 5.56 -11.12 6.16
CA PHE A 90 5.23 -9.79 6.63
C PHE A 90 6.34 -8.84 6.25
N VAL A 91 5.96 -7.63 5.88
CA VAL A 91 6.90 -6.55 5.59
C VAL A 91 6.51 -5.36 6.43
N ILE A 92 7.45 -4.85 7.22
CA ILE A 92 7.25 -3.67 8.07
C ILE A 92 8.13 -2.55 7.57
N GLY A 93 7.51 -1.42 7.26
CA GLY A 93 8.22 -0.25 6.74
C GLY A 93 7.28 0.73 6.07
N GLN A 94 7.83 1.79 5.49
CA GLN A 94 7.06 2.72 4.67
C GLN A 94 8.00 3.41 3.69
N TRP A 95 7.55 3.59 2.44
CA TRP A 95 8.33 4.34 1.46
C TRP A 95 8.42 5.81 1.85
N GLY A 96 9.64 6.38 1.86
CA GLY A 96 9.93 7.77 2.22
C GLY A 96 10.79 7.91 3.48
N THR A 97 11.18 9.15 3.79
CA THR A 97 11.98 9.50 4.97
C THR A 97 11.10 10.26 5.97
N TYR A 98 10.92 9.71 7.16
CA TYR A 98 10.11 10.24 8.25
C TYR A 98 10.92 10.22 9.55
N ALA A 99 11.67 11.30 9.79
CA ALA A 99 12.60 11.42 10.91
C ALA A 99 11.92 11.17 12.27
N ASP A 100 10.74 11.75 12.48
CA ASP A 100 9.97 11.64 13.72
C ASP A 100 9.47 10.21 14.00
N LEU A 101 9.48 9.34 13.00
CA LEU A 101 9.06 7.94 13.10
C LEU A 101 10.25 6.97 13.15
N GLY A 102 11.48 7.48 13.14
CA GLY A 102 12.69 6.66 13.05
C GLY A 102 12.85 5.96 11.69
N ILE A 103 12.19 6.46 10.65
CA ILE A 103 12.28 5.95 9.28
C ILE A 103 13.22 6.89 8.52
N ASN A 104 14.52 6.64 8.61
CA ASN A 104 15.56 7.60 8.23
C ASN A 104 16.58 7.07 7.21
N ASP A 105 16.30 5.93 6.59
CA ASP A 105 17.25 5.25 5.71
C ASP A 105 16.60 4.96 4.35
N GLU A 106 17.12 5.60 3.30
CA GLU A 106 16.66 5.42 1.91
C GLU A 106 16.83 3.97 1.42
N TYR A 107 17.76 3.20 2.00
CA TYR A 107 18.15 1.89 1.49
C TYR A 107 17.57 0.70 2.27
N SER A 108 17.05 0.90 3.50
CA SER A 108 16.47 -0.16 4.34
C SER A 108 15.08 0.19 4.88
N GLN A 109 14.22 0.71 4.00
CA GLN A 109 12.88 1.19 4.36
C GLN A 109 11.93 0.07 4.82
N PHE A 110 12.23 -1.18 4.49
CA PHE A 110 11.40 -2.34 4.83
C PHE A 110 12.20 -3.47 5.46
N THR A 111 11.64 -4.07 6.51
CA THR A 111 12.14 -5.32 7.12
C THR A 111 11.17 -6.45 6.85
N LYS A 112 11.67 -7.60 6.40
CA LYS A 112 10.86 -8.79 6.10
C LYS A 112 10.89 -9.78 7.26
N TYR A 113 9.74 -10.38 7.56
CA TYR A 113 9.58 -11.47 8.53
C TYR A 113 8.86 -12.63 7.85
N GLY A 114 9.50 -13.79 7.78
CA GLY A 114 8.90 -14.97 7.17
C GLY A 114 7.66 -15.44 7.93
N ILE A 115 6.60 -15.79 7.21
CA ILE A 115 5.38 -16.38 7.80
C ILE A 115 5.57 -17.89 7.82
N THR A 116 5.78 -18.45 9.02
CA THR A 116 6.13 -19.87 9.20
C THR A 116 4.93 -20.76 9.51
N GLY A 117 3.72 -20.20 9.54
CA GLY A 117 2.48 -20.90 9.84
C GLY A 117 1.35 -19.91 10.13
N GLU A 118 0.22 -20.41 10.67
CA GLU A 118 -0.95 -19.58 11.00
C GLU A 118 -0.63 -18.48 12.02
N ILE A 119 0.31 -18.74 12.94
CA ILE A 119 0.74 -17.80 13.96
C ILE A 119 2.21 -17.49 13.73
N THR A 120 2.53 -16.21 13.63
CA THR A 120 3.91 -15.73 13.55
C THR A 120 4.16 -14.71 14.65
N LEU A 121 5.31 -14.83 15.32
CA LEU A 121 5.79 -13.88 16.31
C LEU A 121 6.85 -12.99 15.67
N ILE A 122 6.68 -11.67 15.77
CA ILE A 122 7.64 -10.71 15.22
C ILE A 122 7.94 -9.62 16.24
N THR A 123 9.17 -9.10 16.23
CA THR A 123 9.58 -7.95 17.05
C THR A 123 10.33 -6.97 16.16
N PRO A 124 9.65 -5.96 15.60
CA PRO A 124 10.29 -5.05 14.66
C PRO A 124 11.28 -4.12 15.34
N HIS A 125 12.44 -3.93 14.71
CA HIS A 125 13.45 -2.97 15.16
C HIS A 125 13.16 -1.53 14.71
N LYS A 126 12.26 -1.35 13.73
CA LYS A 126 11.82 -0.05 13.21
C LYS A 126 10.30 -0.01 13.16
N SER A 127 9.71 1.15 13.42
CA SER A 127 8.27 1.36 13.28
C SER A 127 7.90 1.43 11.79
N GLY A 128 6.70 1.02 11.43
CA GLY A 128 6.28 1.07 10.03
C GLY A 128 4.90 0.52 9.78
N MET A 129 4.44 0.72 8.54
CA MET A 129 3.22 0.11 8.04
C MET A 129 3.45 -1.39 7.88
N LEU A 130 2.46 -2.18 8.28
CA LEU A 130 2.46 -3.62 8.10
C LEU A 130 1.86 -3.97 6.75
N TYR A 131 2.62 -4.68 5.95
CA TYR A 131 2.22 -5.25 4.67
C TYR A 131 2.38 -6.76 4.67
N ILE A 132 1.68 -7.41 3.75
CA ILE A 132 1.97 -8.78 3.33
C ILE A 132 2.67 -8.69 1.97
N ALA A 133 3.92 -9.17 1.88
CA ALA A 133 4.56 -9.42 0.59
C ALA A 133 4.11 -10.78 0.08
N ASP A 134 3.21 -10.75 -0.90
CA ASP A 134 2.61 -11.93 -1.47
C ASP A 134 2.56 -11.82 -3.00
N ASN A 135 3.67 -12.25 -3.58
CA ASN A 135 3.93 -12.29 -5.01
C ASN A 135 3.01 -13.28 -5.74
N ASN A 136 2.35 -14.18 -4.99
CA ASN A 136 1.46 -15.22 -5.49
C ASN A 136 -0.01 -14.79 -5.45
N GLN A 137 -0.31 -13.53 -5.11
CA GLN A 137 -1.67 -12.98 -5.00
C GLN A 137 -2.66 -13.91 -4.26
N THR A 138 -2.20 -14.58 -3.20
CA THR A 138 -3.04 -15.47 -2.37
C THR A 138 -4.15 -14.70 -1.64
N SER A 139 -5.12 -15.43 -1.10
CA SER A 139 -6.19 -14.86 -0.26
C SER A 139 -5.77 -14.65 1.21
N LEU A 140 -4.46 -14.60 1.50
CA LEU A 140 -3.93 -14.42 2.84
C LEU A 140 -4.32 -13.05 3.41
N LYS A 141 -4.80 -13.09 4.65
CA LYS A 141 -5.29 -11.95 5.43
C LYS A 141 -4.88 -12.13 6.88
N ILE A 142 -4.73 -11.00 7.57
CA ILE A 142 -4.57 -10.99 9.02
C ILE A 142 -5.96 -11.21 9.65
N LEU A 143 -6.07 -12.27 10.43
CA LEU A 143 -7.26 -12.60 11.21
C LEU A 143 -7.25 -11.89 12.56
N ASN A 144 -6.08 -11.82 13.19
CA ASN A 144 -5.89 -11.18 14.47
C ASN A 144 -4.45 -10.69 14.66
N ILE A 145 -4.28 -9.61 15.41
CA ILE A 145 -2.98 -9.11 15.84
C ILE A 145 -3.05 -8.73 17.32
N THR A 146 -2.09 -9.22 18.09
CA THR A 146 -1.95 -8.91 19.52
C THR A 146 -0.50 -8.52 19.80
N SER A 147 -0.31 -7.72 20.84
CA SER A 147 0.99 -7.18 21.23
C SER A 147 1.16 -7.33 22.73
N ASN A 148 2.40 -7.46 23.19
CA ASN A 148 2.74 -7.37 24.61
C ASN A 148 2.50 -5.97 25.19
N ASN A 149 2.30 -4.96 24.34
CA ASN A 149 1.92 -3.61 24.72
C ASN A 149 0.70 -3.15 23.89
N PRO A 150 -0.43 -2.73 24.52
CA PRO A 150 -1.63 -2.32 23.80
C PRO A 150 -1.43 -1.07 22.92
N TRP A 151 -0.45 -0.22 23.24
CA TRP A 151 -0.09 0.97 22.46
C TRP A 151 0.80 0.66 21.25
N GLY A 152 1.21 -0.60 21.09
CA GLY A 152 2.11 -1.03 20.02
C GLY A 152 1.41 -1.24 18.68
N ILE A 153 0.09 -1.51 18.66
CA ILE A 153 -0.68 -1.76 17.44
C ILE A 153 -1.57 -0.56 17.19
N ILE A 154 -1.39 0.10 16.05
CA ILE A 154 -2.22 1.22 15.66
C ILE A 154 -2.99 0.85 14.40
N LYS A 155 -4.33 0.94 14.46
CA LYS A 155 -5.16 0.83 13.24
C LYS A 155 -5.03 2.12 12.44
N VAL A 156 -4.69 1.96 11.18
CA VAL A 156 -4.53 3.05 10.22
C VAL A 156 -5.91 3.35 9.63
N PRO A 157 -6.36 4.61 9.59
CA PRO A 157 -7.57 4.96 8.86
C PRO A 157 -7.38 4.61 7.38
N THR A 158 -8.24 3.74 6.86
CA THR A 158 -8.19 3.29 5.47
C THR A 158 -9.49 3.64 4.76
N PHE A 159 -9.40 4.37 3.65
CA PHE A 159 -10.53 4.65 2.78
C PHE A 159 -10.52 3.71 1.57
N LYS A 160 -11.60 2.94 1.40
CA LYS A 160 -11.83 2.09 0.24
C LYS A 160 -13.00 2.64 -0.57
N ILE A 161 -12.75 2.87 -1.85
CA ILE A 161 -13.76 3.42 -2.77
C ILE A 161 -14.98 2.49 -2.81
N ASN A 162 -16.16 3.05 -2.59
CA ASN A 162 -17.46 2.35 -2.56
C ASN A 162 -17.65 1.36 -1.38
N GLU A 163 -16.70 1.27 -0.45
CA GLU A 163 -16.81 0.41 0.74
C GLU A 163 -16.82 1.23 2.04
N THR A 164 -15.95 2.23 2.15
CA THR A 164 -15.80 3.04 3.37
C THR A 164 -16.76 4.23 3.36
N ASN A 165 -17.44 4.46 4.49
CA ASN A 165 -18.21 5.68 4.70
C ASN A 165 -17.27 6.89 4.88
N GLU A 166 -17.49 7.96 4.11
CA GLU A 166 -16.64 9.15 4.12
C GLU A 166 -16.61 9.84 5.49
N ASN A 167 -17.77 10.08 6.11
CA ASN A 167 -17.84 10.75 7.42
C ASN A 167 -17.16 9.93 8.53
N GLU A 168 -17.31 8.61 8.47
CA GLU A 168 -16.62 7.71 9.40
C GLU A 168 -15.10 7.78 9.21
N PHE A 169 -14.62 7.74 7.97
CA PHE A 169 -13.21 7.89 7.66
C PHE A 169 -12.66 9.22 8.18
N ILE A 170 -13.34 10.35 7.94
CA ILE A 170 -12.94 11.66 8.45
C ILE A 170 -12.79 11.65 9.96
N ARG A 171 -13.78 11.10 10.66
CA ARG A 171 -13.74 10.97 12.12
C ARG A 171 -12.55 10.12 12.59
N LEU A 172 -12.25 9.04 11.89
CA LEU A 172 -11.07 8.20 12.19
C LEU A 172 -9.76 8.97 11.96
N VAL A 173 -9.64 9.73 10.87
CA VAL A 173 -8.44 10.55 10.58
C VAL A 173 -8.23 11.61 11.68
N GLN A 174 -9.31 12.22 12.19
CA GLN A 174 -9.22 13.25 13.23
C GLN A 174 -8.87 12.70 14.62
N THR A 175 -9.03 11.40 14.85
CA THR A 175 -8.89 10.79 16.19
C THR A 175 -7.83 9.69 16.25
N THR A 176 -7.13 9.42 15.14
CA THR A 176 -6.14 8.34 15.09
C THR A 176 -4.81 8.78 15.70
N ASP A 177 -4.14 7.83 16.36
CA ASP A 177 -2.72 7.94 16.73
C ASP A 177 -1.78 7.47 15.59
N SER A 178 -2.34 7.05 14.46
CA SER A 178 -1.58 6.63 13.29
C SER A 178 -0.83 7.81 12.69
N PRO A 179 0.45 7.67 12.31
CA PRO A 179 1.12 8.71 11.54
C PRO A 179 0.60 8.82 10.09
N PHE A 180 -0.06 7.76 9.61
CA PHE A 180 -0.49 7.63 8.22
C PHE A 180 -1.99 7.43 8.06
N VAL A 181 -2.47 7.66 6.84
CA VAL A 181 -3.76 7.18 6.32
C VAL A 181 -3.55 6.43 5.01
N GLU A 182 -4.44 5.49 4.72
CA GLU A 182 -4.40 4.71 3.49
C GLU A 182 -5.62 4.99 2.60
N PHE A 183 -5.39 5.02 1.28
CA PHE A 183 -6.44 4.98 0.28
C PHE A 183 -6.22 3.75 -0.60
N CYS A 184 -7.21 2.86 -0.62
CA CYS A 184 -7.14 1.58 -1.30
C CYS A 184 -8.17 1.48 -2.43
N ARG A 185 -7.71 1.06 -3.61
CA ARG A 185 -8.53 0.61 -4.75
C ARG A 185 -7.89 -0.66 -5.32
N ASN A 186 -8.63 -1.40 -6.15
CA ASN A 186 -8.22 -2.68 -6.75
C ASN A 186 -6.76 -2.73 -7.25
N HIS A 187 -6.23 -1.64 -7.80
CA HIS A 187 -4.88 -1.60 -8.39
C HIS A 187 -4.03 -0.42 -7.90
N THR A 188 -4.52 0.36 -6.94
CA THR A 188 -3.79 1.54 -6.45
C THR A 188 -3.88 1.62 -4.93
N HIS A 189 -2.74 1.87 -4.31
CA HIS A 189 -2.61 2.05 -2.89
C HIS A 189 -1.81 3.33 -2.64
N PHE A 190 -2.38 4.25 -1.87
CA PHE A 190 -1.71 5.49 -1.47
C PHE A 190 -1.61 5.53 0.04
N VAL A 191 -0.44 5.96 0.53
CA VAL A 191 -0.20 6.23 1.94
C VAL A 191 0.19 7.70 2.06
N PHE A 192 -0.50 8.43 2.94
CA PHE A 192 -0.21 9.83 3.23
C PHE A 192 0.00 10.02 4.72
N LEU A 193 0.77 11.05 5.10
CA LEU A 193 0.82 11.50 6.48
C LEU A 193 -0.54 12.08 6.90
N VAL A 194 -0.99 11.79 8.11
CA VAL A 194 -2.28 12.28 8.63
C VAL A 194 -2.37 13.81 8.56
N PHE A 195 -1.31 14.52 8.97
CA PHE A 195 -1.31 15.99 8.95
C PHE A 195 -1.52 16.56 7.54
N THR A 196 -0.95 15.91 6.52
CA THR A 196 -1.11 16.34 5.12
C THR A 196 -2.58 16.30 4.72
N VAL A 197 -3.35 15.32 5.18
CA VAL A 197 -4.78 15.21 4.88
C VAL A 197 -5.63 16.20 5.67
N LEU A 198 -5.25 16.48 6.92
CA LEU A 198 -5.95 17.47 7.75
C LEU A 198 -5.76 18.92 7.24
N GLU A 199 -4.56 19.26 6.76
CA GLU A 199 -4.25 20.61 6.26
C GLU A 199 -4.84 20.90 4.88
N SER A 200 -4.99 19.88 4.04
CA SER A 200 -5.24 20.05 2.61
C SER A 200 -6.69 20.40 2.24
N LYS A 201 -7.56 20.71 3.22
CA LYS A 201 -8.99 21.04 3.01
C LYS A 201 -9.66 20.06 2.03
N PHE A 202 -9.34 18.77 2.09
CA PHE A 202 -10.04 17.72 1.34
C PHE A 202 -11.49 17.53 1.83
N PHE A 203 -11.91 18.30 2.83
CA PHE A 203 -13.22 18.32 3.48
C PHE A 203 -13.98 19.61 3.17
#